data_AF-A0A9P6KBW2-F1
#
_entry.id   AF-A0A9P6KBW2-F1
#
_cell.length_a   1.000
_cell.length_b   1.000
_cell.length_c   1.000
_cell.angle_alpha   90.00
_cell.angle_beta   90.00
_cell.angle_gamma   90.00
#
_symmetry.space_group_name_H-M   'P 1'
#
loop_
_entity.id
_entity.type
_entity.pdbx_description
1 polymer ?
#
loop_
_entity_poly.entity_id
_entity_poly.type
_entity_poly.pdbx_seq_one_letter_code
_entity_poly.pdbx_strand_id
1 'polypeptide(L)'
;MSPSSHPSTFPHSAALESHPLLFSKGKPRGLQAARKLRVSRRDNRWADKNYKKKALGTAFRYSPFGGSSHAKGIVLEKIGVEAKQPNSAIRKCVRVQLIKNGKKITAFVPNDGCLNF
;
A
#
# COMPACT_ATOMS: atom_id res chain seq x y z
N MET A 1 -31.62 -59.31 60.97
CA MET A 1 -31.41 -59.62 59.54
C MET A 1 -31.53 -58.28 58.82
N SER A 2 -30.53 -57.63 58.23
CA SER A 2 -29.19 -57.96 57.74
C SER A 2 -28.45 -56.60 57.54
N PRO A 3 -27.12 -56.57 57.38
CA PRO A 3 -26.31 -55.38 57.64
C PRO A 3 -26.09 -54.46 56.42
N SER A 4 -25.68 -53.23 56.77
CA SER A 4 -25.07 -52.16 55.98
C SER A 4 -24.02 -52.58 54.95
N SER A 5 -24.02 -51.91 53.79
CA SER A 5 -22.79 -51.67 53.00
C SER A 5 -22.91 -50.38 52.17
N HIS A 6 -22.09 -49.39 52.53
CA HIS A 6 -21.70 -48.29 51.65
C HIS A 6 -20.79 -48.82 50.53
N PRO A 7 -20.80 -48.17 49.37
CA PRO A 7 -19.52 -47.67 48.86
C PRO A 7 -19.60 -46.20 48.46
N SER A 8 -18.71 -45.42 49.06
CA SER A 8 -18.29 -44.10 48.64
C SER A 8 -17.48 -44.21 47.35
N THR A 9 -18.06 -43.82 46.23
CA THR A 9 -17.27 -43.61 44.99
C THR A 9 -16.97 -42.12 44.90
N PHE A 10 -15.76 -41.75 45.33
CA PHE A 10 -15.18 -40.43 45.10
C PHE A 10 -15.12 -40.15 43.59
N PRO A 11 -15.56 -38.98 43.09
CA PRO A 11 -15.20 -38.54 41.76
C PRO A 11 -13.73 -38.08 41.83
N HIS A 12 -12.81 -39.01 41.57
CA HIS A 12 -11.43 -38.66 41.26
C HIS A 12 -11.30 -38.56 39.75
N SER A 13 -10.99 -37.35 39.29
CA SER A 13 -10.24 -37.03 38.07
C SER A 13 -10.86 -35.81 37.40
N ALA A 14 -10.32 -34.67 37.79
CA ALA A 14 -10.27 -33.50 36.93
C ALA A 14 -9.73 -33.91 35.55
N ALA A 15 -10.54 -33.75 34.53
CA ALA A 15 -10.08 -33.63 33.15
C ALA A 15 -10.73 -32.39 32.57
N LEU A 16 -10.08 -31.25 32.81
CA LEU A 16 -10.14 -30.07 31.95
C LEU A 16 -9.57 -30.46 30.58
N GLU A 17 -10.28 -31.26 29.79
CA GLU A 17 -9.90 -31.48 28.39
C GLU A 17 -10.50 -30.36 27.54
N SER A 18 -9.73 -29.27 27.55
CA SER A 18 -9.56 -28.30 26.47
C SER A 18 -10.69 -28.24 25.45
N HIS A 19 -11.51 -27.21 25.54
CA HIS A 19 -12.07 -26.58 24.36
C HIS A 19 -10.94 -26.45 23.32
N PRO A 20 -11.03 -27.02 22.10
CA PRO A 20 -10.07 -26.70 21.07
C PRO A 20 -10.25 -25.22 20.75
N LEU A 21 -9.40 -24.40 21.35
CA LEU A 21 -9.29 -22.99 21.05
C LEU A 21 -9.05 -22.86 19.55
N LEU A 22 -10.12 -22.52 18.84
CA LEU A 22 -10.14 -21.54 17.76
C LEU A 22 -8.77 -21.30 17.12
N PHE A 23 -8.34 -22.20 16.25
CA PHE A 23 -7.16 -21.95 15.41
C PHE A 23 -7.54 -21.56 14.00
N SER A 24 -8.44 -20.58 13.88
CA SER A 24 -8.45 -19.72 12.70
C SER A 24 -7.24 -18.77 12.78
N LYS A 25 -6.05 -19.29 12.51
CA LYS A 25 -4.85 -18.47 12.34
C LYS A 25 -4.22 -18.84 11.02
N GLY A 26 -4.56 -18.09 9.98
CA GLY A 26 -4.28 -18.39 8.57
C GLY A 26 -2.81 -18.54 8.14
N LYS A 27 -1.84 -18.56 9.07
CA LYS A 27 -0.42 -18.82 8.79
C LYS A 27 0.05 -20.09 9.52
N PRO A 28 0.75 -21.00 8.81
CA PRO A 28 1.27 -22.23 9.42
C PRO A 28 2.35 -21.91 10.46
N ARG A 29 2.38 -22.66 11.56
CA ARG A 29 3.35 -22.48 12.67
C ARG A 29 4.32 -23.66 12.86
N GLY A 30 4.29 -24.66 11.99
CA GLY A 30 5.17 -25.83 12.09
C GLY A 30 6.64 -25.49 11.77
N LEU A 31 7.58 -26.21 12.40
CA LEU A 31 9.03 -26.02 12.25
C LEU A 31 9.50 -26.11 10.78
N GLN A 32 8.86 -26.94 9.97
CA GLN A 32 9.17 -27.14 8.54
C GLN A 32 8.31 -26.27 7.58
N ALA A 33 7.61 -25.24 8.08
CA ALA A 33 6.68 -24.43 7.28
C ALA A 33 7.32 -23.21 6.56
N ALA A 34 8.65 -23.05 6.63
CA ALA A 34 9.36 -21.87 6.13
C ALA A 34 9.09 -21.55 4.64
N ARG A 35 8.99 -22.58 3.78
CA ARG A 35 8.72 -22.42 2.34
C ARG A 35 7.37 -21.73 2.10
N LYS A 36 6.31 -22.21 2.75
CA LYS A 36 4.96 -21.66 2.63
C LYS A 36 4.88 -20.23 3.14
N LEU A 37 5.57 -19.92 4.26
CA LEU A 37 5.64 -18.56 4.81
C LEU A 37 6.35 -17.58 3.85
N ARG A 38 7.45 -18.01 3.21
CA ARG A 38 8.17 -17.20 2.22
C ARG A 38 7.33 -16.90 0.98
N VAL A 39 6.65 -17.91 0.44
CA VAL A 39 5.75 -17.76 -0.72
C VAL A 39 4.59 -16.84 -0.38
N SER A 40 3.88 -17.12 0.72
CA SER A 40 2.78 -16.26 1.19
C SER A 40 3.21 -14.80 1.39
N ARG A 41 4.41 -14.55 1.96
CA ARG A 41 4.93 -13.17 2.10
C ARG A 41 5.22 -12.52 0.75
N ARG A 42 5.74 -13.27 -0.23
CA ARG A 42 6.02 -12.78 -1.59
C ARG A 42 4.74 -12.40 -2.31
N ASP A 43 3.73 -13.27 -2.26
CA ASP A 43 2.45 -13.06 -2.94
C ASP A 43 1.72 -11.86 -2.32
N ASN A 44 1.64 -11.81 -1.00
CA ASN A 44 1.06 -10.67 -0.28
C ASN A 44 1.86 -9.37 -0.46
N ARG A 45 3.15 -9.43 -0.81
CA ARG A 45 3.96 -8.23 -1.07
C ARG A 45 3.51 -7.50 -2.33
N TRP A 46 2.90 -8.19 -3.29
CA TRP A 46 2.38 -7.56 -4.50
C TRP A 46 1.18 -6.63 -4.26
N ALA A 47 0.46 -6.81 -3.14
CA ALA A 47 -0.59 -5.90 -2.71
C ALA A 47 -0.05 -4.56 -2.17
N ASP A 48 1.23 -4.51 -1.77
CA ASP A 48 1.88 -3.27 -1.36
C ASP A 48 2.15 -2.39 -2.59
N LYS A 49 1.51 -1.22 -2.62
CA LYS A 49 1.61 -0.23 -3.70
C LYS A 49 3.05 0.20 -3.95
N ASN A 50 3.86 0.35 -2.90
CA ASN A 50 5.25 0.82 -3.04
C ASN A 50 6.13 -0.27 -3.63
N TYR A 51 5.98 -1.51 -3.18
CA TYR A 51 6.68 -2.65 -3.75
C TYR A 51 6.28 -2.85 -5.22
N LYS A 52 4.98 -2.82 -5.54
CA LYS A 52 4.47 -2.97 -6.90
C LYS A 52 5.03 -1.91 -7.86
N LYS A 53 5.04 -0.63 -7.46
CA LYS A 53 5.61 0.48 -8.26
C LYS A 53 7.10 0.29 -8.56
N LYS A 54 7.88 -0.17 -7.56
CA LYS A 54 9.31 -0.45 -7.70
C LYS A 54 9.56 -1.67 -8.58
N ALA A 55 8.89 -2.78 -8.29
CA ALA A 55 9.05 -4.05 -9.01
C ALA A 55 8.64 -3.95 -10.49
N LEU A 56 7.60 -3.18 -10.82
CA LEU A 56 7.19 -2.96 -12.22
C LEU A 56 7.99 -1.86 -12.93
N GLY A 57 8.86 -1.13 -12.22
CA GLY A 57 9.61 -0.02 -12.79
C GLY A 57 8.72 1.13 -13.29
N THR A 58 7.55 1.34 -12.68
CA THR A 58 6.54 2.30 -13.15
C THR A 58 7.10 3.73 -13.28
N ALA A 59 8.03 4.10 -12.39
CA ALA A 59 8.70 5.40 -12.40
C ALA A 59 9.54 5.66 -13.66
N PHE A 60 10.09 4.63 -14.30
CA PHE A 60 10.90 4.79 -15.51
C PHE A 60 10.04 4.77 -16.77
N ARG A 61 8.97 3.97 -16.77
CA ARG A 61 8.13 3.77 -17.95
C ARG A 61 7.08 4.86 -18.13
N TYR A 62 6.36 5.21 -17.06
CA TYR A 62 5.21 6.10 -17.16
C TYR A 62 5.50 7.54 -16.72
N SER A 63 6.39 7.73 -15.74
CA SER A 63 6.70 9.09 -15.28
C SER A 63 7.31 9.94 -16.41
N PRO A 64 6.83 11.18 -16.63
CA PRO A 64 7.42 12.06 -17.62
C PRO A 64 8.90 12.40 -17.31
N PHE A 65 9.28 12.38 -16.03
CA PHE A 65 10.66 12.65 -15.59
C PHE A 65 11.58 11.42 -15.62
N GLY A 66 11.07 10.22 -15.88
CA GLY A 66 11.89 9.01 -16.02
C GLY A 66 12.74 8.67 -14.78
N GLY A 67 12.25 8.98 -13.58
CA GLY A 67 12.96 8.72 -12.31
C GLY A 67 13.87 9.85 -11.81
N SER A 68 14.07 10.92 -12.59
CA SER A 68 14.79 12.11 -12.14
C SER A 68 13.95 12.99 -11.21
N SER A 69 14.61 13.74 -10.33
CA SER A 69 13.97 14.76 -9.48
C SER A 69 13.50 15.97 -10.31
N HIS A 70 14.28 16.39 -11.30
CA HIS A 70 14.00 17.56 -12.13
C HIS A 70 14.26 17.28 -13.62
N ALA A 71 13.72 18.15 -14.49
CA ALA A 71 13.97 18.13 -15.92
C ALA A 71 13.87 19.54 -16.53
N LYS A 72 14.65 19.77 -17.59
CA LYS A 72 14.57 21.00 -18.41
C LYS A 72 13.55 20.83 -19.53
N GLY A 73 12.87 21.91 -19.89
CA GLY A 73 11.89 21.92 -20.95
C GLY A 73 11.75 23.29 -21.62
N ILE A 74 11.07 23.30 -22.76
CA ILE A 74 10.75 24.49 -23.54
C ILE A 74 9.28 24.83 -23.33
N VAL A 75 8.98 26.10 -23.10
CA VAL A 75 7.62 26.62 -22.95
C VAL A 75 6.92 26.68 -24.30
N LEU A 76 5.67 26.18 -24.36
CA LEU A 76 4.83 26.23 -25.56
C LEU A 76 3.74 27.30 -25.44
N GLU A 77 2.93 27.24 -24.38
CA GLU A 77 1.78 28.14 -24.21
C GLU A 77 1.48 28.39 -22.72
N LYS A 78 0.88 29.55 -22.44
CA LYS A 78 0.39 29.95 -21.11
C LYS A 78 -1.05 29.42 -20.94
N ILE A 79 -1.36 28.82 -19.79
CA ILE A 79 -2.67 28.23 -19.48
C ILE A 79 -3.15 28.71 -18.11
N GLY A 80 -4.45 29.01 -17.99
CA GLY A 80 -5.13 29.13 -16.72
C GLY A 80 -5.85 27.82 -16.36
N VAL A 81 -5.53 27.22 -15.22
CA VAL A 81 -6.26 26.04 -14.70
C VAL A 81 -7.21 26.50 -13.60
N GLU A 82 -8.51 26.24 -13.78
CA GLU A 82 -9.51 26.55 -12.75
C GLU A 82 -9.26 25.77 -11.47
N ALA A 83 -9.43 26.44 -10.33
CA ALA A 83 -9.38 25.78 -9.03
C ALA A 83 -10.54 24.80 -8.87
N LYS A 84 -10.31 23.71 -8.12
CA LYS A 84 -11.40 22.83 -7.71
C LYS A 84 -12.31 23.59 -6.73
N GLN A 85 -13.62 23.40 -6.90
CA GLN A 85 -14.65 23.88 -5.97
C GLN A 85 -14.28 23.50 -4.52
N PRO A 86 -14.50 24.37 -3.50
CA PRO A 86 -15.37 25.56 -3.46
C PRO A 86 -14.68 26.91 -3.81
N ASN A 87 -13.43 26.90 -4.26
CA ASN A 87 -12.67 28.13 -4.49
C ASN A 87 -12.91 28.69 -5.91
N SER A 88 -12.96 30.02 -6.04
CA SER A 88 -12.99 30.74 -7.31
C SER A 88 -11.62 31.38 -7.59
N ALA A 89 -10.74 30.65 -8.28
CA ALA A 89 -9.43 31.18 -8.67
C ALA A 89 -8.88 30.48 -9.93
N ILE A 90 -8.11 31.22 -10.72
CA ILE A 90 -7.38 30.70 -11.88
C ILE A 90 -5.92 30.52 -11.48
N ARG A 91 -5.41 29.28 -11.57
CA ARG A 91 -4.01 28.94 -11.33
C ARG A 91 -3.21 29.15 -12.61
N LYS A 92 -2.27 30.10 -12.58
CA LYS A 92 -1.35 30.43 -13.69
C LYS A 92 -0.41 29.24 -13.92
N CYS A 93 -0.50 28.63 -15.10
CA CYS A 93 0.26 27.44 -15.49
C CYS A 93 0.87 27.63 -16.88
N VAL A 94 1.81 26.76 -17.23
CA VAL A 94 2.48 26.77 -18.55
C VAL A 94 2.57 25.33 -19.07
N ARG A 95 2.38 25.14 -20.38
CA ARG A 95 2.70 23.89 -21.07
C ARG A 95 4.18 23.87 -21.41
N VAL A 96 4.85 22.83 -20.97
CA VAL A 96 6.29 22.64 -21.14
C VAL A 96 6.55 21.32 -21.85
N GLN A 97 7.33 21.35 -22.92
CA GLN A 97 7.85 20.15 -23.57
C GLN A 97 9.23 19.81 -22.99
N LEU A 98 9.36 18.62 -22.42
CA LEU A 98 10.64 18.17 -21.86
C LEU A 98 11.66 17.95 -22.99
N ILE A 99 12.85 18.56 -22.88
CA ILE A 99 13.89 18.45 -23.92
C ILE A 99 14.36 16.99 -24.07
N LYS A 100 14.52 16.28 -22.96
CA LYS A 100 15.05 14.91 -22.95
C LYS A 100 14.14 13.86 -23.60
N ASN A 101 12.82 14.05 -23.53
CA ASN A 101 11.84 13.01 -23.87
C ASN A 101 10.80 13.46 -24.90
N GLY A 102 10.71 14.77 -25.21
CA GLY A 102 9.66 15.36 -26.04
C GLY A 102 8.24 15.33 -25.43
N LYS A 103 8.06 14.74 -24.24
CA LYS A 103 6.77 14.67 -23.55
C LYS A 103 6.31 16.07 -23.11
N LYS A 104 5.04 16.41 -23.38
CA LYS A 104 4.41 17.67 -22.97
C LYS A 104 3.78 17.51 -21.58
N ILE A 105 4.07 18.44 -20.67
CA ILE A 105 3.54 18.48 -19.30
C ILE A 105 2.99 19.88 -18.97
N THR A 106 2.15 19.98 -17.95
CA THR A 106 1.76 21.25 -17.33
C THR A 106 2.57 21.51 -16.07
N ALA A 107 3.14 22.70 -15.96
CA ALA A 107 3.78 23.17 -14.74
C ALA A 107 3.00 24.37 -14.18
N PHE A 108 2.87 24.43 -12.85
CA PHE A 108 2.33 25.58 -12.15
C PHE A 108 3.41 26.65 -11.98
N VAL A 109 3.06 27.92 -12.18
CA VAL A 109 3.96 29.06 -11.95
C VAL A 109 3.62 29.66 -10.57
N PRO A 110 4.50 29.53 -9.57
CA PRO A 110 4.27 30.08 -8.24
C PRO A 110 4.44 31.60 -8.20
N ASN A 111 3.91 32.22 -7.13
CA ASN A 111 3.93 33.66 -6.84
C ASN A 111 3.09 34.50 -7.82
N ASP A 112 2.79 35.74 -7.42
CA ASP A 112 2.02 36.67 -8.25
C ASP A 112 2.92 37.39 -9.27
N GLY A 113 2.35 37.77 -10.42
CA GLY A 113 3.05 38.45 -11.52
C GLY A 113 4.06 37.59 -12.32
N CYS A 114 4.43 36.39 -11.84
CA CYS A 114 5.51 35.59 -12.42
C CYS A 114 5.29 35.06 -13.85
N LEU A 115 4.07 35.17 -14.39
CA LEU A 115 3.78 34.77 -15.78
C LEU A 115 4.32 35.77 -16.82
N ASN A 116 4.77 36.95 -16.39
CA ASN A 116 5.24 38.02 -17.27
C ASN A 116 6.76 38.02 -17.51
N PHE A 117 7.51 37.20 -16.76
CA PHE A 117 8.93 36.94 -16.98
C PHE A 117 9.12 35.76 -17.95
#